data_AF-A0A4R2I298-F1
#
_entry.id   AF-A0A4R2I298-F1
#
_cell.length_a   1.000
_cell.length_b   1.000
_cell.length_c   1.000
_cell.angle_alpha   90.00
_cell.angle_beta   90.00
_cell.angle_gamma   90.00
#
_symmetry.space_group_name_H-M   'P 1'
#
loop_
_entity.id
_entity.type
_entity.pdbx_description
1 polymer ?
#
loop_
_entity_poly.entity_id
_entity_poly.type
_entity_poly.pdbx_seq_one_letter_code
_entity_poly.pdbx_strand_id
1 'polypeptide(L)'
;MQSDTISPRRVPLALPGSRRVEHCYAVHGKGGCETARSARVELVLVDEARDVWNVLGFHAGADRFASDAVDCDGNWRVLGWRMADGTRPFGDYDVVDPELAQLDQLPRAAHPRVLRACTGDDAS
;
A
#
# COMPACT_ATOMS: atom_id res chain seq x y z
N MET A 1 -25.94 28.77 -1.23
CA MET A 1 -24.47 28.73 -1.40
C MET A 1 -23.94 27.70 -0.40
N GLN A 2 -23.80 26.45 -0.85
CA GLN A 2 -23.24 25.38 -0.02
C GLN A 2 -21.77 25.25 -0.38
N SER A 3 -20.93 25.28 0.63
CA SER A 3 -19.48 25.17 0.52
C SER A 3 -19.11 23.79 0.02
N ASP A 4 -18.57 23.71 -1.20
CA ASP A 4 -17.87 22.55 -1.72
C ASP A 4 -16.59 22.31 -0.90
N THR A 5 -16.71 21.51 0.15
CA THR A 5 -15.56 20.91 0.83
C THR A 5 -14.94 19.90 -0.13
N ILE A 6 -13.91 20.32 -0.86
CA ILE A 6 -13.12 19.47 -1.76
C ILE A 6 -12.53 18.32 -0.93
N SER A 7 -13.16 17.15 -1.00
CA SER A 7 -12.58 15.89 -0.52
C SER A 7 -11.29 15.61 -1.31
N PRO A 8 -10.22 15.10 -0.68
CA PRO A 8 -8.98 14.77 -1.38
C PRO A 8 -9.31 13.81 -2.53
N ARG A 9 -8.94 14.23 -3.74
CA ARG A 9 -9.29 13.62 -5.03
C ARG A 9 -8.99 12.11 -5.00
N ARG A 10 -10.02 11.27 -5.11
CA ARG A 10 -9.87 9.82 -5.31
C ARG A 10 -9.34 9.56 -6.73
N VAL A 11 -8.01 9.50 -6.87
CA VAL A 11 -7.40 9.01 -8.12
C VAL A 11 -7.79 7.53 -8.28
N PRO A 12 -8.29 7.11 -9.45
CA PRO A 12 -8.63 5.72 -9.69
C PRO A 12 -7.40 4.82 -9.57
N LEU A 13 -7.56 3.63 -8.98
CA LEU A 13 -6.46 2.67 -8.84
C LEU A 13 -5.99 2.13 -10.19
N ALA A 14 -6.88 2.03 -11.19
CA ALA A 14 -6.56 1.69 -12.57
C ALA A 14 -7.58 2.34 -13.52
N LEU A 15 -7.22 2.52 -14.79
CA LEU A 15 -8.12 2.99 -15.84
C LEU A 15 -8.44 1.85 -16.83
N PRO A 16 -9.58 1.91 -17.54
CA PRO A 16 -9.82 1.04 -18.68
C PRO A 16 -8.70 1.20 -19.71
N GLY A 17 -7.91 0.14 -19.92
CA GLY A 17 -6.76 0.16 -20.83
C GLY A 17 -5.39 0.40 -20.18
N SER A 18 -5.30 0.43 -18.84
CA SER A 18 -4.02 0.35 -18.12
C SER A 18 -3.17 -0.81 -18.65
N ARG A 19 -1.94 -0.51 -19.07
CA ARG A 19 -1.06 -1.49 -19.74
C ARG A 19 -0.28 -2.36 -18.77
N ARG A 20 0.01 -1.82 -17.59
CA ARG A 20 0.70 -2.50 -16.49
C ARG A 20 -0.23 -2.45 -15.29
N VAL A 21 -0.59 -3.61 -14.79
CA VAL A 21 -1.48 -3.72 -13.63
C VAL A 21 -0.93 -4.72 -12.64
N GLU A 22 -1.00 -4.38 -11.37
CA GLU A 22 -0.70 -5.23 -10.24
C GLU A 22 -1.99 -5.66 -9.56
N HIS A 23 -2.01 -6.91 -9.12
CA HIS A 23 -3.10 -7.46 -8.34
C HIS A 23 -2.66 -7.61 -6.89
N CYS A 24 -3.11 -6.69 -6.05
CA CYS A 24 -2.84 -6.68 -4.61
C CYS A 24 -3.97 -6.01 -3.83
N TYR A 25 -3.94 -6.12 -2.51
CA TYR A 25 -4.73 -5.26 -1.63
C TYR A 25 -4.04 -3.90 -1.58
N ALA A 26 -4.57 -2.92 -2.33
CA ALA A 26 -3.92 -1.63 -2.52
C ALA A 26 -3.99 -0.79 -1.25
N VAL A 27 -2.94 -0.05 -0.90
CA VAL A 27 -2.94 0.83 0.28
C VAL A 27 -4.05 1.88 0.22
N HIS A 28 -4.32 2.43 -0.98
CA HIS A 28 -5.44 3.35 -1.21
C HIS A 28 -6.75 2.64 -1.59
N GLY A 29 -6.77 1.32 -1.59
CA GLY A 29 -7.92 0.46 -1.83
C GLY A 29 -8.24 -0.41 -0.60
N LYS A 30 -8.38 -1.71 -0.81
CA LYS A 30 -8.77 -2.67 0.25
C LYS A 30 -7.64 -2.98 1.25
N GLY A 31 -6.40 -2.66 0.90
CA GLY A 31 -5.22 -2.92 1.74
C GLY A 31 -4.91 -1.84 2.78
N GLY A 32 -5.61 -0.71 2.75
CA GLY A 32 -5.42 0.39 3.71
C GLY A 32 -6.16 0.21 5.03
N CYS A 33 -7.15 -0.69 5.10
CA CYS A 33 -8.04 -0.83 6.24
C CYS A 33 -7.72 -2.02 7.15
N GLU A 34 -7.16 -3.10 6.62
CA GLU A 34 -6.85 -4.31 7.38
C GLU A 34 -5.61 -4.99 6.79
N THR A 35 -4.76 -5.56 7.65
CA THR A 35 -3.68 -6.47 7.23
C THR A 35 -3.86 -7.79 7.94
N ALA A 36 -3.64 -8.92 7.27
CA ALA A 36 -3.69 -10.24 7.89
C ALA A 36 -2.61 -10.39 8.98
N ARG A 37 -2.97 -10.08 10.23
CA ARG A 37 -2.08 -10.16 11.38
C ARG A 37 -1.42 -11.54 11.42
N SER A 38 -0.09 -11.57 11.52
CA SER A 38 0.74 -12.79 11.63
C SER A 38 0.89 -13.63 10.35
N ALA A 39 0.31 -13.24 9.22
CA ALA A 39 0.54 -13.92 7.94
C ALA A 39 1.82 -13.43 7.25
N ARG A 40 2.46 -14.32 6.47
CA ARG A 40 3.51 -13.93 5.54
C ARG A 40 2.86 -13.27 4.32
N VAL A 41 3.19 -12.01 4.11
CA VAL A 41 2.72 -11.24 2.95
C VAL A 41 3.89 -10.93 2.02
N GLU A 42 3.54 -10.74 0.75
CA GLU A 42 4.38 -10.13 -0.26
C GLU A 42 3.99 -8.65 -0.37
N LEU A 43 4.97 -7.75 -0.26
CA LEU A 43 4.74 -6.35 -0.57
C LEU A 43 4.90 -6.11 -2.06
N VAL A 44 4.02 -5.29 -2.60
CA VAL A 44 4.13 -4.70 -3.93
C VAL A 44 4.64 -3.28 -3.74
N LEU A 45 5.88 -3.04 -4.14
CA LEU A 45 6.54 -1.75 -4.03
C LEU A 45 6.58 -1.05 -5.39
N VAL A 46 6.56 0.28 -5.37
CA VAL A 46 6.70 1.13 -6.54
C VAL A 46 7.71 2.25 -6.26
N ASP A 47 8.51 2.64 -7.24
CA ASP A 47 9.45 3.76 -7.13
C ASP A 47 9.02 4.98 -7.96
N GLU A 48 9.88 6.01 -8.01
CA GLU A 48 9.65 7.23 -8.80
C GLU A 48 9.64 6.99 -10.31
N ALA A 49 10.33 5.95 -10.79
CA ALA A 49 10.32 5.52 -12.19
C ALA A 49 9.11 4.64 -12.54
N ARG A 50 8.25 4.33 -11.58
CA ARG A 50 7.10 3.40 -11.72
C ARG A 50 7.54 1.97 -12.01
N ASP A 51 8.73 1.61 -11.58
CA ASP A 51 9.14 0.23 -11.52
C ASP A 51 8.46 -0.44 -10.34
N VAL A 52 8.12 -1.71 -10.52
CA VAL A 52 7.42 -2.51 -9.49
C VAL A 52 8.37 -3.58 -8.98
N TRP A 53 8.46 -3.68 -7.66
CA TRP A 53 9.24 -4.71 -7.00
C TRP A 53 8.38 -5.48 -5.99
N ASN A 54 8.28 -6.78 -6.21
CA ASN A 54 7.58 -7.70 -5.32
C ASN A 54 8.57 -8.33 -4.34
N VAL A 55 8.30 -8.19 -3.04
CA VAL A 55 9.22 -8.63 -1.99
C VAL A 55 8.49 -9.52 -0.99
N LEU A 56 8.97 -10.76 -0.86
CA LEU A 56 8.46 -11.77 0.07
C LEU A 56 9.05 -11.60 1.47
N GLY A 57 8.31 -12.06 2.48
CA GLY A 57 8.84 -12.24 3.84
C GLY A 57 8.45 -11.16 4.83
N PHE A 58 7.37 -10.40 4.56
CA PHE A 58 6.85 -9.44 5.51
C PHE A 58 5.86 -10.08 6.47
N HIS A 59 5.94 -9.67 7.73
CA HIS A 59 4.89 -9.93 8.70
C HIS A 59 4.03 -8.68 8.82
N ALA A 60 2.74 -8.83 8.51
CA ALA A 60 1.74 -7.82 8.80
C ALA A 60 1.52 -7.76 10.32
N GLY A 61 2.03 -6.71 10.96
CA GLY A 61 1.69 -6.33 12.33
C GLY A 61 0.49 -5.40 12.34
N ALA A 62 -0.18 -5.28 13.49
CA ALA A 62 -1.35 -4.42 13.69
C ALA A 62 -1.14 -2.97 13.19
N ASP A 63 0.11 -2.51 13.15
CA ASP A 63 0.47 -1.13 12.83
C ASP A 63 1.60 -1.02 11.77
N ARG A 64 2.15 -2.13 11.23
CA ARG A 64 3.41 -2.11 10.44
C ARG A 64 3.55 -3.28 9.46
N PHE A 65 4.15 -3.02 8.29
CA PHE A 65 4.80 -4.03 7.46
C PHE A 65 6.28 -4.11 7.86
N ALA A 66 6.68 -5.14 8.60
CA ALA A 66 8.08 -5.35 8.97
C ALA A 66 8.71 -6.38 8.02
N SER A 67 9.84 -6.02 7.39
CA SER A 67 10.69 -6.95 6.64
C SER A 67 11.97 -7.24 7.41
N ASP A 68 12.40 -8.49 7.38
CA ASP A 68 13.79 -8.86 7.68
C ASP A 68 14.67 -8.87 6.41
N ALA A 69 14.06 -8.75 5.21
CA ALA A 69 14.70 -9.09 3.95
C ALA A 69 15.20 -7.88 3.15
N VAL A 70 14.70 -6.67 3.39
CA VAL A 70 15.03 -5.50 2.56
C VAL A 70 15.31 -4.29 3.43
N ASP A 71 16.57 -3.87 3.42
CA ASP A 71 16.94 -2.50 3.73
C ASP A 71 16.41 -1.63 2.59
N CYS A 72 15.23 -1.05 2.78
CA CYS A 72 14.58 -0.21 1.78
C CYS A 72 15.23 1.18 1.79
N ASP A 73 16.54 1.25 1.59
CA ASP A 73 17.35 2.47 1.56
C ASP A 73 17.09 3.32 0.29
N GLY A 74 15.99 3.04 -0.42
CA GLY A 74 15.61 3.65 -1.69
C GLY A 74 14.23 4.29 -1.67
N ASN A 75 13.93 5.09 -2.70
CA ASN A 75 12.68 5.83 -2.91
C ASN A 75 11.43 4.94 -3.11
N TRP A 76 11.48 3.66 -2.75
CA TRP A 76 10.38 2.72 -2.84
C TRP A 76 9.23 3.09 -1.90
N ARG A 77 8.02 2.85 -2.39
CA ARG A 77 6.75 3.12 -1.73
C ARG A 77 5.88 1.87 -1.79
N VAL A 78 5.12 1.60 -0.73
CA VAL A 78 4.24 0.43 -0.69
C VAL A 78 2.96 0.74 -1.47
N LEU A 79 2.79 0.09 -2.62
CA LEU A 79 1.58 0.18 -3.44
C LEU A 79 0.45 -0.65 -2.83
N GLY A 80 0.80 -1.83 -2.30
CA GLY A 80 -0.12 -2.76 -1.68
C GLY A 80 0.59 -4.01 -1.20
N TRP A 81 -0.20 -5.01 -0.82
CA TRP A 81 0.31 -6.29 -0.33
C TRP A 81 -0.60 -7.44 -0.78
N ARG A 82 -0.06 -8.66 -0.82
CA ARG A 82 -0.83 -9.87 -1.11
C ARG A 82 -0.32 -11.04 -0.29
N MET A 83 -1.12 -12.09 -0.13
CA MET A 83 -0.70 -13.25 0.64
C MET A 83 0.38 -14.03 -0.11
N ALA A 84 1.47 -14.37 0.56
CA ALA A 84 2.58 -15.11 -0.06
C ALA A 84 2.18 -16.54 -0.48
N ASP A 85 1.14 -17.10 0.14
CA ASP A 85 0.57 -18.41 -0.18
C ASP A 85 -0.53 -18.35 -1.26
N GLY A 86 -0.80 -17.15 -1.81
CA GLY A 86 -1.83 -16.93 -2.83
C GLY A 86 -3.28 -16.92 -2.31
N THR A 87 -3.49 -17.10 -1.00
CA THR A 87 -4.83 -17.01 -0.41
C THR A 87 -5.38 -15.59 -0.48
N ARG A 88 -6.71 -15.46 -0.42
CA ARG A 88 -7.42 -14.19 -0.56
C ARG A 88 -8.44 -13.98 0.57
N PRO A 89 -7.99 -13.85 1.82
CA PRO A 89 -8.89 -13.78 2.98
C PRO A 89 -9.82 -12.56 2.96
N PHE A 90 -9.46 -11.50 2.23
CA PHE A 90 -10.26 -10.27 2.09
C PHE A 90 -10.98 -10.17 0.74
N GLY A 91 -11.18 -11.31 0.07
CA GLY A 91 -11.76 -11.37 -1.27
C GLY A 91 -10.78 -10.96 -2.36
N ASP A 92 -11.30 -10.64 -3.54
CA ASP A 92 -10.46 -10.36 -4.72
C ASP A 92 -9.55 -9.14 -4.55
N TYR A 93 -8.38 -9.22 -5.15
CA TYR A 93 -7.40 -8.13 -5.20
C TYR A 93 -7.95 -6.92 -5.96
N ASP A 94 -7.44 -5.75 -5.59
CA ASP A 94 -7.60 -4.55 -6.40
C ASP A 94 -6.73 -4.66 -7.66
N VAL A 95 -7.19 -4.04 -8.74
CA VAL A 95 -6.38 -3.84 -9.95
C VAL A 95 -5.73 -2.47 -9.82
N VAL A 96 -4.40 -2.44 -9.75
CA VAL A 96 -3.64 -1.23 -9.48
C VAL A 96 -2.68 -0.95 -10.62
N ASP A 97 -2.81 0.23 -11.22
CA ASP A 97 -1.87 0.75 -12.20
C ASP A 97 -0.78 1.56 -11.47
N PRO A 98 0.49 1.11 -11.51
CA PRO A 98 1.60 1.82 -10.88
C PRO A 98 1.77 3.26 -11.40
N GLU A 99 1.38 3.54 -12.64
CA GLU A 99 1.49 4.88 -13.25
C GLU A 99 0.55 5.88 -12.58
N LEU A 100 -0.58 5.41 -12.05
CA LEU A 100 -1.58 6.24 -11.37
C LEU A 100 -1.33 6.39 -9.88
N ALA A 101 -0.33 5.67 -9.34
CA ALA A 101 -0.06 5.68 -7.91
C ALA A 101 0.32 7.09 -7.43
N GLN A 102 -0.30 7.55 -6.35
CA GLN A 102 0.03 8.83 -5.71
C GLN A 102 1.23 8.63 -4.79
N LEU A 103 2.45 8.58 -5.36
CA LEU A 103 3.69 8.19 -4.64
C LEU A 103 3.93 8.98 -3.34
N ASP A 104 3.58 10.26 -3.32
CA ASP A 104 3.72 11.14 -2.16
C ASP A 104 2.77 10.80 -1.01
N GLN A 105 1.69 10.05 -1.31
CA GLN A 105 0.69 9.60 -0.35
C GLN A 105 0.87 8.13 0.04
N LEU A 106 1.79 7.41 -0.62
CA LEU A 106 2.10 6.03 -0.28
C LEU A 106 3.08 5.98 0.90
N PRO A 107 2.92 5.01 1.81
CA PRO A 107 3.86 4.82 2.90
C PRO A 107 5.20 4.34 2.34
N ARG A 108 6.29 4.81 2.95
CA ARG A 108 7.62 4.28 2.67
C ARG A 108 7.71 2.84 3.19
N ALA A 109 8.37 1.97 2.44
CA ALA A 109 8.84 0.73 3.01
C ALA A 109 9.94 1.10 4.03
N ALA A 110 9.66 0.95 5.32
CA ALA A 110 10.58 1.38 6.37
C ALA A 110 11.31 0.18 6.98
N HIS A 111 12.57 0.41 7.37
CA HIS A 111 13.26 -0.42 8.35
C HIS A 111 12.43 -0.45 9.66
N PRO A 112 12.56 -1.49 10.51
CA PRO A 112 11.83 -1.63 11.79
C PRO A 112 11.97 -0.50 12.84
N ARG A 113 12.45 0.71 12.51
CA ARG A 113 12.49 1.85 13.44
C ARG A 113 11.65 3.03 12.97
N VAL A 114 10.45 3.06 13.55
CA VAL A 114 9.64 4.23 13.92
C VAL A 114 9.32 5.22 12.80
N LEU A 115 8.23 4.94 12.08
CA LEU A 115 7.39 5.99 11.51
C LEU A 115 6.15 6.11 12.40
N ARG A 116 6.00 7.28 13.02
CA ARG A 116 4.83 7.64 13.83
C ARG A 116 3.59 7.58 12.95
N ALA A 117 2.57 6.89 13.47
CA ALA A 117 1.22 6.88 12.94
C ALA A 117 0.70 8.32 12.76
N CYS A 118 -0.13 8.51 11.74
CA CYS A 118 -1.03 9.65 11.64
C CYS A 118 -1.79 9.78 12.98
N THR A 119 -1.32 10.69 13.82
CA THR A 119 -1.98 11.08 15.05
C THR A 119 -2.69 12.40 14.76
N GLY A 120 -3.99 12.30 14.51
CA GLY A 120 -4.98 13.29 14.92
C GLY A 120 -6.00 12.48 15.71
N ASP A 121 -5.72 12.18 16.97
CA ASP A 121 -5.89 13.04 18.15
C ASP A 121 -7.36 13.31 18.46
N ASP A 122 -7.72 12.81 19.64
CA ASP A 122 -9.01 12.88 20.33
C ASP A 122 -9.44 14.35 20.55
N ALA A 123 -10.72 14.65 20.33
CA ALA A 123 -11.32 15.80 21.01
C ALA A 123 -12.84 15.64 21.19
N SER A 124 -13.18 15.37 22.45
CA SER A 124 -14.44 15.64 23.19
C SER A 124 -15.49 14.54 23.28
#